data_AF-A0A9N7MNR9-F1
#
_entry.id   AF-A0A9N7MNR9-F1
#
_cell.length_a   1.000
_cell.length_b   1.000
_cell.length_c   1.000
_cell.angle_alpha   90.00
_cell.angle_beta   90.00
_cell.angle_gamma   90.00
#
_symmetry.space_group_name_H-M   'P 1'
#
loop_
_entity.id
_entity.type
_entity.pdbx_description
1 polymer ?
#
loop_
_entity_poly.entity_id
_entity_poly.type
_entity_poly.pdbx_seq_one_letter_code
_entity_poly.pdbx_strand_id
1 'polypeptide(L)'
;YPNEFESTRIIGERQFRKAVELFNGASETLNGEIDFRHTYVDFSKLNVTIPKESGGTVVVKTCPASMGFAFAAGTTDGPGAFDFKQGDDKGNPFWKLVRNLLKTPNKEQVDCQHPKPILLDTGEMKQPYDWAPSILPVQILRIGQLVILSVPGEFTTMAGRRLRDAVKEALTSEGSKKFGSNIHVVIAGLTNTYSQYVTTFEEYQIQRYEGASTLYGPHTLSGYIQEFKKLASALVSGQPVEPGPQPPDLLDKQISLLSPVVMDATPIGVNFGDVSLDVPQNSTFKRGENVTVVFWSACPRNDLMTEGTFALVEIFKKKDTWLPVYDDDDFCLRFKWWRPSKLSARSYAAIEWLIPREAELGIYRIRHFGAAKHLLGPIKHFKGSSSAFVVA
;
A
#
# COMPACT_ATOMS: atom_id res chain seq x y z
N TYR A 1 -3.27 -19.71 2.49
CA TYR A 1 -2.48 -20.03 1.28
C TYR A 1 -1.17 -20.66 1.70
N PRO A 2 -0.85 -21.91 1.33
CA PRO A 2 0.30 -22.63 1.91
C PRO A 2 1.67 -22.08 1.48
N ASN A 3 1.74 -21.28 0.40
CA ASN A 3 2.96 -20.62 -0.06
C ASN A 3 2.62 -19.24 -0.66
N GLU A 4 2.89 -18.17 0.09
CA GLU A 4 2.63 -16.80 -0.35
C GLU A 4 3.54 -16.37 -1.51
N PHE A 5 4.81 -16.77 -1.52
CA PHE A 5 5.75 -16.45 -2.60
C PHE A 5 5.28 -17.00 -3.94
N GLU A 6 4.85 -18.27 -3.97
CA GLU A 6 4.36 -18.87 -5.20
C GLU A 6 3.03 -18.26 -5.66
N SER A 7 2.15 -17.89 -4.72
CA SER A 7 0.91 -17.19 -5.03
C SER A 7 1.21 -15.81 -5.65
N THR A 8 2.12 -15.04 -5.06
CA THR A 8 2.58 -13.74 -5.59
C THR A 8 3.17 -13.90 -6.98
N ARG A 9 4.04 -14.89 -7.20
CA ARG A 9 4.64 -15.17 -8.52
C ARG A 9 3.58 -15.49 -9.56
N ILE A 10 2.63 -16.37 -9.24
CA ILE A 10 1.56 -16.77 -10.17
C ILE A 10 0.67 -15.58 -10.56
N ILE A 11 0.25 -14.78 -9.57
CA ILE A 11 -0.63 -13.64 -9.83
C ILE A 11 0.11 -12.50 -10.54
N GLY A 12 1.37 -12.23 -10.18
CA GLY A 12 2.24 -11.29 -10.88
C GLY A 12 2.46 -11.69 -12.33
N GLU A 13 2.79 -12.96 -12.58
CA GLU A 13 3.00 -13.52 -13.93
C GLU A 13 1.75 -13.39 -14.81
N ARG A 14 0.56 -13.65 -14.26
CA ARG A 14 -0.71 -13.48 -14.99
C ARG A 14 -0.92 -12.03 -15.43
N GLN A 15 -0.63 -11.08 -14.54
CA GLN A 15 -0.75 -9.65 -14.84
C GLN A 15 0.31 -9.22 -15.87
N PHE A 16 1.58 -9.64 -15.67
CA PHE A 16 2.68 -9.37 -16.59
C PHE A 16 2.37 -9.86 -18.01
N ARG A 17 1.94 -11.12 -18.16
CA ARG A 17 1.60 -11.68 -19.48
C ARG A 17 0.52 -10.87 -20.18
N LYS A 18 -0.53 -10.49 -19.47
CA LYS A 18 -1.60 -9.69 -20.06
C LYS A 18 -1.13 -8.27 -20.41
N ALA A 19 -0.28 -7.66 -19.57
CA ALA A 19 0.30 -6.36 -19.84
C ALA A 19 1.20 -6.38 -21.09
N VAL A 20 2.07 -7.38 -21.24
CA VAL A 20 2.93 -7.57 -22.41
C VAL A 20 2.10 -7.83 -23.68
N GLU A 21 1.05 -8.65 -23.59
CA GLU A 21 0.11 -8.88 -24.69
C GLU A 21 -0.52 -7.56 -25.17
N LEU A 22 -1.03 -6.74 -24.24
CA LEU A 22 -1.63 -5.44 -24.55
C LEU A 22 -0.61 -4.43 -25.07
N PHE A 23 0.60 -4.41 -24.50
CA PHE A 23 1.67 -3.52 -24.93
C PHE A 23 2.10 -3.80 -26.37
N ASN A 24 2.36 -5.06 -26.69
CA ASN A 24 2.76 -5.47 -28.04
C ASN A 24 1.61 -5.33 -29.06
N GLY A 25 0.36 -5.42 -28.62
CA GLY A 25 -0.83 -5.23 -29.44
C GLY A 25 -1.33 -3.79 -29.56
N ALA A 26 -0.65 -2.82 -28.93
CA ALA A 26 -1.10 -1.43 -28.89
C ALA A 26 -1.08 -0.81 -30.30
N SER A 27 -2.24 -0.32 -30.74
CA SER A 27 -2.44 0.30 -32.06
C SER A 27 -2.98 1.73 -32.00
N GLU A 28 -3.52 2.14 -30.85
CA GLU A 28 -4.04 3.48 -30.64
C GLU A 28 -2.95 4.41 -30.10
N THR A 29 -2.60 5.44 -30.87
CA THR A 29 -1.68 6.49 -30.41
C THR A 29 -2.44 7.53 -29.58
N LEU A 30 -1.91 7.88 -28.41
CA LEU A 30 -2.44 8.99 -27.63
C LEU A 30 -2.12 10.32 -28.31
N ASN A 31 -3.14 11.14 -28.58
CA ASN A 31 -3.01 12.42 -29.26
C ASN A 31 -3.84 13.50 -28.57
N GLY A 32 -3.33 14.73 -28.55
CA GLY A 32 -4.03 15.90 -28.03
C GLY A 32 -3.33 16.55 -26.85
N GLU A 33 -4.08 17.37 -26.13
CA GLU A 33 -3.59 18.23 -25.05
C GLU A 33 -3.25 17.44 -23.78
N ILE A 34 -2.26 17.95 -23.04
CA ILE A 34 -1.98 17.56 -21.65
C ILE A 34 -2.53 18.66 -20.74
N ASP A 35 -3.43 18.30 -19.84
CA ASP A 35 -4.06 19.25 -18.92
C ASP A 35 -4.41 18.55 -17.58
N PHE A 36 -4.66 19.30 -16.52
CA PHE A 36 -5.03 18.76 -15.21
C PHE A 36 -5.93 19.69 -14.41
N ARG A 37 -6.71 19.13 -13.48
CA ARG A 37 -7.32 19.91 -12.39
C ARG A 37 -7.09 19.20 -11.07
N HIS A 38 -6.88 19.98 -10.02
CA HIS A 38 -6.66 19.50 -8.67
C HIS A 38 -7.35 20.44 -7.69
N THR A 39 -8.03 19.90 -6.68
CA THR A 39 -8.53 20.67 -5.54
C THR A 39 -8.48 19.82 -4.27
N TYR A 40 -8.38 20.48 -3.13
CA TYR A 40 -8.62 19.88 -1.83
C TYR A 40 -10.08 20.06 -1.43
N VAL A 41 -10.70 19.02 -0.88
CA VAL A 41 -12.11 19.05 -0.46
C VAL A 41 -12.24 18.58 0.97
N ASP A 42 -12.98 19.34 1.78
CA ASP A 42 -13.34 18.92 3.13
C ASP A 42 -14.52 17.93 3.08
N PHE A 43 -14.20 16.65 3.19
CA PHE A 43 -15.16 15.54 3.21
C PHE A 43 -15.85 15.36 4.56
N SER A 44 -15.48 16.08 5.61
CA SER A 44 -16.15 15.96 6.92
C SER A 44 -17.58 16.51 6.92
N LYS A 45 -17.93 17.34 5.92
CA LYS A 45 -19.20 18.06 5.89
C LYS A 45 -19.67 18.46 4.49
N LEU A 46 -19.24 17.74 3.46
CA LEU A 46 -19.53 18.04 2.06
C LEU A 46 -21.03 17.88 1.78
N ASN A 47 -21.66 18.92 1.26
CA ASN A 47 -23.01 18.83 0.73
C ASN A 47 -22.97 18.16 -0.65
N VAL A 48 -23.81 17.14 -0.84
CA VAL A 48 -23.84 16.31 -2.05
C VAL A 48 -25.25 16.30 -2.61
N THR A 49 -25.40 16.72 -3.86
CA THR A 49 -26.69 16.69 -4.58
C THR A 49 -26.83 15.36 -5.32
N ILE A 50 -27.84 14.56 -4.95
CA ILE A 50 -28.13 13.27 -5.59
C ILE A 50 -29.54 13.26 -6.21
N PRO A 51 -29.77 12.51 -7.29
CA PRO A 51 -31.11 12.35 -7.88
C PRO A 51 -32.03 11.56 -6.94
N LYS A 52 -33.32 11.92 -6.91
CA LYS A 52 -34.37 11.16 -6.23
C LYS A 52 -35.01 10.14 -7.19
N GLU A 53 -35.43 8.99 -6.66
CA GLU A 53 -36.20 8.00 -7.43
C GLU A 53 -37.54 8.55 -7.95
N SER A 54 -38.18 9.44 -7.18
CA SER A 54 -39.45 10.09 -7.54
C SER A 54 -39.30 11.28 -8.50
N GLY A 55 -38.09 11.53 -9.01
CA GLY A 55 -37.76 12.70 -9.82
C GLY A 55 -37.27 13.90 -8.98
N GLY A 56 -36.39 14.71 -9.58
CA GLY A 56 -35.73 15.84 -8.92
C GLY A 56 -34.45 15.43 -8.16
N THR A 57 -33.97 16.30 -7.28
CA THR A 57 -32.75 16.10 -6.49
C THR A 57 -32.97 16.27 -5.00
N VAL A 58 -32.07 15.72 -4.20
CA VAL A 58 -31.96 15.94 -2.75
C VAL A 58 -30.52 16.29 -2.41
N VAL A 59 -30.34 17.17 -1.42
CA VAL A 59 -29.04 17.45 -0.84
C VAL A 59 -28.87 16.56 0.38
N VAL A 60 -27.88 15.68 0.32
CA VAL A 60 -27.38 14.90 1.45
C VAL A 60 -26.02 15.44 1.87
N LYS A 61 -25.45 14.91 2.95
CA LYS A 61 -24.18 15.37 3.48
C LYS A 61 -23.26 14.18 3.76
N THR A 62 -21.96 14.35 3.54
CA THR A 62 -20.96 13.43 4.10
C THR A 62 -20.81 13.65 5.60
N CYS A 63 -20.21 12.69 6.29
CA CYS A 63 -20.02 12.70 7.73
C CYS A 63 -18.57 12.97 8.11
N PRO A 64 -18.30 13.48 9.32
CA PRO A 64 -17.00 13.32 9.95
C PRO A 64 -16.56 11.85 9.92
N ALA A 65 -15.27 11.60 9.71
CA ALA A 65 -14.74 10.26 9.51
C ALA A 65 -15.09 9.30 10.66
N SER A 66 -15.44 8.06 10.35
CA SER A 66 -15.55 7.00 11.36
C SER A 66 -15.32 5.61 10.78
N MET A 67 -14.81 4.71 11.61
CA MET A 67 -14.62 3.29 11.28
C MET A 67 -15.67 2.45 12.00
N GLY A 68 -16.31 1.55 11.27
CA GLY A 68 -17.31 0.63 11.80
C GLY A 68 -16.71 -0.58 12.50
N PHE A 69 -17.52 -1.39 13.19
CA PHE A 69 -17.04 -2.61 13.85
C PHE A 69 -16.38 -3.60 12.89
N ALA A 70 -16.92 -3.78 11.69
CA ALA A 70 -16.36 -4.69 10.70
C ALA A 70 -14.97 -4.28 10.17
N PHE A 71 -14.50 -3.06 10.41
CA PHE A 71 -13.10 -2.68 10.15
C PHE A 71 -12.14 -3.57 10.94
N ALA A 72 -12.42 -3.82 12.22
CA ALA A 72 -11.57 -4.65 13.05
C ALA A 72 -11.67 -6.16 12.74
N ALA A 73 -12.61 -6.57 11.87
CA ALA A 73 -12.73 -7.95 11.41
C ALA A 73 -11.74 -8.31 10.30
N GLY A 74 -11.09 -7.32 9.67
CA GLY A 74 -10.21 -7.52 8.52
C GLY A 74 -10.92 -8.18 7.34
N THR A 75 -10.12 -8.75 6.41
CA THR A 75 -10.62 -9.46 5.22
C THR A 75 -10.20 -10.93 5.22
N THR A 76 -10.56 -11.65 4.16
CA THR A 76 -10.00 -12.98 3.92
C THR A 76 -8.50 -12.97 3.62
N ASP A 77 -7.95 -11.82 3.21
CA ASP A 77 -6.54 -11.65 2.86
C ASP A 77 -5.67 -11.24 4.07
N GLY A 78 -6.32 -10.65 5.07
CA GLY A 78 -5.73 -10.34 6.37
C GLY A 78 -6.82 -10.32 7.43
N PRO A 79 -7.11 -11.46 8.09
CA PRO A 79 -8.18 -11.51 9.07
C PRO A 79 -7.83 -10.59 10.24
N GLY A 80 -8.85 -9.91 10.75
CA GLY A 80 -8.75 -9.09 11.94
C GLY A 80 -8.44 -9.93 13.19
N ALA A 81 -8.26 -9.23 14.31
CA ALA A 81 -8.05 -9.86 15.60
C ALA A 81 -9.37 -10.00 16.37
N PHE A 82 -9.36 -10.80 17.45
CA PHE A 82 -10.48 -10.94 18.38
C PHE A 82 -11.76 -11.53 17.77
N ASP A 83 -12.93 -11.12 18.27
CA ASP A 83 -14.25 -11.66 17.97
C ASP A 83 -15.03 -10.84 16.91
N PHE A 84 -14.37 -9.89 16.24
CA PHE A 84 -14.99 -9.07 15.20
C PHE A 84 -15.37 -9.89 13.96
N LYS A 85 -16.54 -9.60 13.38
CA LYS A 85 -17.06 -10.26 12.18
C LYS A 85 -17.43 -9.22 11.13
N GLN A 86 -17.19 -9.54 9.85
CA GLN A 86 -17.68 -8.71 8.76
C GLN A 86 -19.21 -8.76 8.67
N GLY A 87 -19.84 -7.63 8.35
CA GLY A 87 -21.29 -7.50 8.30
C GLY A 87 -21.93 -7.27 9.67
N ASP A 88 -21.15 -7.01 10.72
CA ASP A 88 -21.69 -6.59 12.02
C ASP A 88 -22.23 -5.15 11.93
N ASP A 89 -23.55 -5.04 11.89
CA ASP A 89 -24.33 -3.80 11.84
C ASP A 89 -24.82 -3.34 13.23
N LYS A 90 -24.54 -4.11 14.29
CA LYS A 90 -25.01 -3.84 15.66
C LYS A 90 -23.89 -3.42 16.59
N GLY A 91 -22.73 -4.06 16.49
CA GLY A 91 -21.58 -3.89 17.35
C GLY A 91 -21.73 -4.52 18.75
N ASN A 92 -20.72 -5.30 19.17
CA ASN A 92 -20.63 -5.96 20.48
C ASN A 92 -20.62 -4.94 21.65
N PRO A 93 -21.43 -5.15 22.71
CA PRO A 93 -21.45 -4.32 23.93
C PRO A 93 -20.10 -4.06 24.60
N PHE A 94 -19.20 -5.05 24.65
CA PHE A 94 -17.87 -4.90 25.26
C PHE A 94 -17.03 -3.85 24.54
N TRP A 95 -16.96 -3.95 23.21
CA TRP A 95 -16.19 -3.01 22.40
C TRP A 95 -16.83 -1.62 22.33
N LYS A 96 -18.15 -1.51 22.50
CA LYS A 96 -18.81 -0.21 22.71
C LYS A 96 -18.35 0.47 24.00
N LEU A 97 -18.16 -0.28 25.08
CA LEU A 97 -17.60 0.26 26.33
C LEU A 97 -16.16 0.76 26.09
N VAL A 98 -15.29 -0.07 25.50
CA VAL A 98 -13.89 0.31 25.21
C VAL A 98 -13.82 1.57 24.32
N ARG A 99 -14.63 1.62 23.25
CA ARG A 99 -14.77 2.82 22.41
C ARG A 99 -15.17 4.04 23.25
N ASN A 100 -16.17 3.91 24.12
CA ASN A 100 -16.69 5.04 24.88
C ASN A 100 -15.66 5.62 25.87
N LEU A 101 -14.69 4.82 26.34
CA LEU A 101 -13.55 5.32 27.11
C LEU A 101 -12.62 6.20 26.26
N LEU A 102 -12.49 5.96 24.95
CA LEU A 102 -11.70 6.77 24.04
C LEU A 102 -12.47 8.02 23.58
N LYS A 103 -13.63 7.81 22.97
CA LYS A 103 -14.55 8.85 22.48
C LYS A 103 -15.93 8.24 22.24
N THR A 104 -16.96 8.78 22.89
CA THR A 104 -18.34 8.37 22.64
C THR A 104 -18.91 9.15 21.44
N PRO A 105 -19.37 8.47 20.36
CA PRO A 105 -20.01 9.15 19.24
C PRO A 105 -21.31 9.84 19.66
N ASN A 106 -21.51 11.07 19.20
CA ASN A 106 -22.76 11.80 19.46
C ASN A 106 -23.90 11.30 18.53
N LYS A 107 -25.13 11.73 18.80
CA LYS A 107 -26.31 11.30 18.01
C LYS A 107 -26.22 11.72 16.54
N GLU A 108 -25.77 12.93 16.25
CA GLU A 108 -25.62 13.42 14.87
C GLU A 108 -24.67 12.54 14.06
N GLN A 109 -23.55 12.15 14.65
CA GLN A 109 -22.55 11.28 14.02
C GLN A 109 -23.09 9.87 13.80
N VAL A 110 -23.81 9.30 14.77
CA VAL A 110 -24.47 7.99 14.64
C VAL A 110 -25.53 8.03 13.54
N ASP A 111 -26.38 9.06 13.50
CA ASP A 111 -27.45 9.21 12.52
C ASP A 111 -26.87 9.43 11.11
N CYS A 112 -25.79 10.21 10.97
CA CYS A 112 -25.12 10.44 9.69
C CYS A 112 -24.46 9.17 9.14
N GLN A 113 -23.79 8.40 9.99
CA GLN A 113 -23.04 7.20 9.59
C GLN A 113 -23.92 5.96 9.42
N HIS A 114 -25.18 6.01 9.85
CA HIS A 114 -26.12 4.89 9.78
C HIS A 114 -26.12 4.22 8.38
N PRO A 115 -26.11 2.87 8.28
CA PRO A 115 -26.27 1.87 9.35
C PRO A 115 -24.97 1.46 10.05
N LYS A 116 -23.83 2.13 9.80
CA LYS A 116 -22.54 1.76 10.40
C LYS A 116 -22.59 1.82 11.94
N PRO A 117 -22.35 0.71 12.65
CA PRO A 117 -22.06 0.79 14.08
C PRO A 117 -20.64 1.32 14.26
N ILE A 118 -20.50 2.55 14.74
CA ILE A 118 -19.19 3.20 14.90
C ILE A 118 -18.37 2.49 15.98
N LEU A 119 -17.19 1.98 15.60
CA LEU A 119 -16.16 1.46 16.50
C LEU A 119 -15.16 2.55 16.89
N LEU A 120 -14.69 3.36 15.93
CA LEU A 120 -13.76 4.46 16.16
C LEU A 120 -14.31 5.73 15.51
N ASP A 121 -14.49 6.79 16.31
CA ASP A 121 -15.01 8.08 15.86
C ASP A 121 -13.87 9.02 15.45
N THR A 122 -13.07 8.60 14.47
CA THR A 122 -11.79 9.20 14.12
C THR A 122 -11.89 10.67 13.68
N GLY A 123 -13.02 11.08 13.11
CA GLY A 123 -13.32 12.46 12.74
C GLY A 123 -13.47 13.40 13.94
N GLU A 124 -13.84 12.86 15.11
CA GLU A 124 -14.06 13.59 16.37
C GLU A 124 -12.94 13.36 17.40
N MET A 125 -11.91 12.61 17.03
CA MET A 125 -10.70 12.36 17.79
C MET A 125 -9.57 13.27 17.30
N LYS A 126 -9.27 14.31 18.09
CA LYS A 126 -8.38 15.44 17.71
C LYS A 126 -7.07 15.50 18.50
N GLN A 127 -6.88 14.60 19.47
CA GLN A 127 -5.72 14.60 20.36
C GLN A 127 -4.91 13.31 20.17
N PRO A 128 -3.57 13.39 20.07
CA PRO A 128 -2.74 14.61 20.04
C PRO A 128 -2.82 15.42 18.73
N TYR A 129 -3.40 14.84 17.68
CA TYR A 129 -3.73 15.45 16.39
C TYR A 129 -4.90 14.66 15.78
N ASP A 130 -5.40 15.06 14.61
CA ASP A 130 -6.51 14.41 13.92
C ASP A 130 -6.19 12.95 13.54
N TRP A 131 -7.07 12.01 13.89
CA TRP A 131 -6.86 10.57 13.69
C TRP A 131 -7.22 10.09 12.27
N ALA A 132 -7.91 10.92 11.49
CA ALA A 132 -8.20 10.67 10.08
C ALA A 132 -8.20 11.99 9.30
N PRO A 133 -7.78 11.99 8.02
CA PRO A 133 -7.83 13.19 7.20
C PRO A 133 -9.29 13.61 6.97
N SER A 134 -9.58 14.91 7.05
CA SER A 134 -10.86 15.49 6.61
C SER A 134 -10.75 16.15 5.24
N ILE A 135 -9.56 16.66 4.92
CA ILE A 135 -9.24 17.37 3.69
C ILE A 135 -8.57 16.40 2.71
N LEU A 136 -9.23 16.13 1.59
CA LEU A 136 -8.80 15.13 0.61
C LEU A 136 -8.46 15.78 -0.74
N PRO A 137 -7.31 15.43 -1.36
CA PRO A 137 -6.99 15.83 -2.72
C PRO A 137 -7.82 15.02 -3.72
N VAL A 138 -8.49 15.71 -4.63
CA VAL A 138 -9.10 15.12 -5.82
C VAL A 138 -8.44 15.70 -7.06
N GLN A 139 -8.06 14.83 -8.00
CA GLN A 139 -7.29 15.25 -9.17
C GLN A 139 -7.68 14.46 -10.42
N ILE A 140 -7.81 15.19 -11.53
CA ILE A 140 -7.98 14.65 -12.87
C ILE A 140 -6.77 15.04 -13.72
N LEU A 141 -6.19 14.07 -14.41
CA LEU A 141 -5.10 14.29 -15.37
C LEU A 141 -5.59 13.90 -16.76
N ARG A 142 -5.23 14.68 -17.78
CA ARG A 142 -5.52 14.41 -19.18
C ARG A 142 -4.22 14.27 -19.96
N ILE A 143 -4.14 13.21 -20.76
CA ILE A 143 -3.09 12.99 -21.76
C ILE A 143 -3.79 12.60 -23.06
N GLY A 144 -4.08 13.61 -23.90
CA GLY A 144 -4.85 13.40 -25.12
C GLY A 144 -6.27 12.88 -24.82
N GLN A 145 -6.55 11.65 -25.23
CA GLN A 145 -7.78 10.92 -24.95
C GLN A 145 -7.77 10.07 -23.68
N LEU A 146 -6.62 9.93 -23.00
CA LEU A 146 -6.53 9.26 -21.70
C LEU A 146 -6.83 10.27 -20.59
N VAL A 147 -7.72 9.88 -19.67
CA VAL A 147 -8.06 10.64 -18.48
C VAL A 147 -7.85 9.75 -17.25
N ILE A 148 -7.00 10.21 -16.34
CA ILE A 148 -6.66 9.50 -15.11
C ILE A 148 -7.35 10.22 -13.95
N LEU A 149 -8.15 9.48 -13.19
CA LEU A 149 -8.81 9.94 -11.97
C LEU A 149 -7.98 9.47 -10.77
N SER A 150 -7.26 10.40 -10.16
CA SER A 150 -6.42 10.14 -8.98
C SER A 150 -7.28 10.22 -7.73
N VAL A 151 -7.60 9.08 -7.13
CA VAL A 151 -8.50 8.97 -5.98
C VAL A 151 -7.71 8.59 -4.70
N PRO A 152 -7.90 9.29 -3.57
CA PRO A 152 -7.12 9.09 -2.36
C PRO A 152 -7.66 7.96 -1.48
N GLY A 153 -7.95 6.80 -2.06
CA GLY A 153 -8.49 5.66 -1.32
C GLY A 153 -8.68 4.41 -2.18
N GLU A 154 -9.32 3.41 -1.58
CA GLU A 154 -9.58 2.09 -2.18
C GLU A 154 -11.04 1.99 -2.63
N PHE A 155 -11.28 2.24 -3.91
CA PHE A 155 -12.61 2.13 -4.49
C PHE A 155 -12.96 0.67 -4.75
N THR A 156 -14.16 0.25 -4.33
CA THR A 156 -14.69 -1.04 -4.75
C THR A 156 -14.90 -1.08 -6.27
N THR A 157 -15.11 -2.29 -6.79
CA THR A 157 -15.34 -2.50 -8.23
C THR A 157 -16.47 -1.61 -8.76
N MET A 158 -17.61 -1.56 -8.06
CA MET A 158 -18.77 -0.79 -8.54
C MET A 158 -18.62 0.70 -8.25
N ALA A 159 -17.97 1.09 -7.15
CA ALA A 159 -17.63 2.49 -6.89
C ALA A 159 -16.77 3.07 -8.02
N GLY A 160 -15.70 2.36 -8.41
CA GLY A 160 -14.82 2.77 -9.51
C GLY A 160 -15.54 2.83 -10.86
N ARG A 161 -16.43 1.87 -11.16
CA ARG A 161 -17.26 1.89 -12.38
C ARG A 161 -18.15 3.13 -12.44
N ARG A 162 -18.94 3.38 -11.39
CA ARG A 162 -19.84 4.54 -11.32
C ARG A 162 -19.10 5.86 -11.45
N LEU A 163 -17.93 6.00 -10.83
CA LEU A 163 -17.11 7.20 -10.96
C LEU A 163 -16.59 7.40 -12.40
N ARG A 164 -16.03 6.36 -13.02
CA ARG A 164 -15.56 6.44 -14.41
C ARG A 164 -16.67 6.82 -15.37
N ASP A 165 -17.83 6.19 -15.24
CA ASP A 165 -18.96 6.42 -16.14
C ASP A 165 -19.51 7.84 -15.99
N ALA A 166 -19.67 8.31 -14.75
CA ALA A 166 -20.15 9.67 -14.48
C ALA A 166 -19.19 10.76 -14.97
N VAL A 167 -17.87 10.52 -14.87
CA VAL A 167 -16.86 11.45 -15.41
C VAL A 167 -16.82 11.37 -16.94
N LYS A 168 -16.88 10.16 -17.52
CA LYS A 168 -16.94 9.97 -18.97
C LYS A 168 -18.12 10.73 -19.57
N GLU A 169 -19.30 10.57 -18.99
CA GLU A 169 -20.52 11.30 -19.39
C GLU A 169 -20.33 12.82 -19.30
N ALA A 170 -19.75 13.33 -18.20
CA ALA A 170 -19.49 14.76 -18.05
C ALA A 170 -18.54 15.30 -19.13
N LEU A 171 -17.50 14.53 -19.48
CA LEU A 171 -16.52 14.90 -20.50
C LEU A 171 -17.09 14.85 -21.93
N THR A 172 -18.06 13.97 -22.21
CA THR A 172 -18.62 13.76 -23.56
C THR A 172 -20.00 14.39 -23.78
N SER A 173 -20.58 15.05 -22.78
CA SER A 173 -21.88 15.72 -22.92
C SER A 173 -21.91 16.73 -24.08
N GLU A 174 -23.08 16.94 -24.72
CA GLU A 174 -23.27 17.61 -26.02
C GLU A 174 -22.66 19.02 -26.19
N GLY A 175 -22.20 19.66 -25.10
CA GLY A 175 -21.43 20.92 -25.14
C GLY A 175 -19.91 20.78 -25.28
N SER A 176 -19.36 19.58 -25.16
CA SER A 176 -17.91 19.32 -25.10
C SER A 176 -17.32 19.06 -26.49
N LYS A 177 -17.02 20.13 -27.24
CA LYS A 177 -16.27 20.01 -28.52
C LYS A 177 -14.80 19.58 -28.34
N LYS A 178 -14.29 19.56 -27.10
CA LYS A 178 -12.88 19.26 -26.78
C LYS A 178 -12.56 17.78 -26.61
N PHE A 179 -13.56 16.96 -26.32
CA PHE A 179 -13.41 15.51 -26.13
C PHE A 179 -14.27 14.78 -27.15
N GLY A 180 -13.63 13.95 -27.98
CA GLY A 180 -14.36 13.04 -28.87
C GLY A 180 -15.04 11.91 -28.09
N SER A 181 -15.78 11.05 -28.78
CA SER A 181 -16.39 9.85 -28.17
C SER A 181 -15.36 8.80 -27.72
N ASN A 182 -14.17 8.82 -28.34
CA ASN A 182 -13.07 7.93 -28.02
C ASN A 182 -12.24 8.47 -26.85
N ILE A 183 -12.78 8.39 -25.62
CA ILE A 183 -12.03 8.71 -24.39
C ILE A 183 -11.93 7.50 -23.46
N HIS A 184 -10.76 7.39 -22.84
CA HIS A 184 -10.40 6.33 -21.89
C HIS A 184 -10.27 6.93 -20.50
N VAL A 185 -11.22 6.64 -19.63
CA VAL A 185 -11.21 7.10 -18.23
C VAL A 185 -10.73 5.94 -17.35
N VAL A 186 -9.64 6.14 -16.60
CA VAL A 186 -9.06 5.14 -15.70
C VAL A 186 -8.99 5.67 -14.27
N ILE A 187 -8.98 4.76 -13.30
CA ILE A 187 -8.86 5.09 -11.87
C ILE A 187 -7.44 4.78 -11.43
N ALA A 188 -6.76 5.76 -10.84
CA ALA A 188 -5.55 5.58 -10.08
C ALA A 188 -5.90 5.66 -8.59
N GLY A 189 -6.06 4.50 -7.95
CA GLY A 189 -6.31 4.40 -6.51
C GLY A 189 -5.08 4.74 -5.68
N LEU A 190 -5.26 4.89 -4.36
CA LEU A 190 -4.17 5.14 -3.39
C LEU A 190 -3.24 6.30 -3.80
N THR A 191 -3.79 7.35 -4.42
CA THR A 191 -3.00 8.46 -4.97
C THR A 191 -3.11 9.71 -4.08
N ASN A 192 -2.01 10.45 -3.93
CA ASN A 192 -1.85 11.70 -3.16
C ASN A 192 -2.00 11.58 -1.64
N THR A 193 -3.03 10.89 -1.13
CA THR A 193 -3.20 10.55 0.29
C THR A 193 -4.02 9.26 0.43
N TYR A 194 -4.30 8.84 1.66
CA TYR A 194 -5.07 7.64 1.94
C TYR A 194 -6.23 7.90 2.91
N SER A 195 -7.46 7.65 2.45
CA SER A 195 -8.69 7.81 3.20
C SER A 195 -9.49 6.50 3.30
N GLN A 196 -8.79 5.36 3.41
CA GLN A 196 -9.40 4.02 3.50
C GLN A 196 -10.25 3.69 2.25
N TYR A 197 -11.39 3.02 2.44
CA TYR A 197 -12.22 2.48 1.37
C TYR A 197 -13.29 3.44 0.88
N VAL A 198 -13.78 3.21 -0.33
CA VAL A 198 -14.96 3.86 -0.89
C VAL A 198 -15.86 2.79 -1.52
N THR A 199 -16.98 2.55 -0.86
CA THR A 199 -18.04 1.65 -1.34
C THR A 199 -19.16 2.42 -2.03
N THR A 200 -20.00 1.73 -2.80
CA THR A 200 -21.30 2.30 -3.17
C THR A 200 -22.20 2.45 -1.95
N PHE A 201 -23.32 3.19 -2.10
CA PHE A 201 -24.31 3.32 -1.03
C PHE A 201 -24.89 1.95 -0.64
N GLU A 202 -25.13 1.09 -1.61
CA GLU A 202 -25.72 -0.24 -1.45
C GLU A 202 -24.75 -1.21 -0.78
N GLU A 203 -23.49 -1.22 -1.22
CA GLU A 203 -22.41 -1.97 -0.58
C GLU A 203 -22.19 -1.51 0.88
N TYR A 204 -22.28 -0.19 1.12
CA TYR A 204 -22.18 0.39 2.46
C TYR A 204 -23.24 -0.16 3.42
N GLN A 205 -24.47 -0.38 2.95
CA GLN A 205 -25.55 -0.87 3.82
C GLN A 205 -25.24 -2.24 4.44
N ILE A 206 -24.42 -3.05 3.78
CA ILE A 206 -24.07 -4.41 4.25
C ILE A 206 -23.02 -4.37 5.37
N GLN A 207 -22.24 -3.28 5.50
CA GLN A 207 -21.21 -3.12 6.54
C GLN A 207 -20.23 -4.30 6.64
N ARG A 208 -19.77 -4.81 5.48
CA ARG A 208 -18.53 -5.60 5.40
C ARG A 208 -17.31 -4.72 5.70
N TYR A 209 -16.10 -5.29 5.63
CA TYR A 209 -14.87 -4.57 5.94
C TYR A 209 -14.76 -3.23 5.19
N GLU A 210 -15.03 -3.23 3.89
CA GLU A 210 -14.94 -2.06 3.03
C GLU A 210 -16.01 -1.02 3.41
N GLY A 211 -17.24 -1.46 3.67
CA GLY A 211 -18.34 -0.57 4.08
C GLY A 211 -18.12 0.06 5.45
N ALA A 212 -17.56 -0.69 6.40
CA ALA A 212 -17.16 -0.17 7.70
C ALA A 212 -15.94 0.76 7.61
N SER A 213 -15.12 0.61 6.58
CA SER A 213 -13.93 1.42 6.33
C SER A 213 -14.19 2.62 5.40
N THR A 214 -15.41 2.78 4.87
CA THR A 214 -15.85 3.98 4.13
C THR A 214 -16.06 5.14 5.11
N LEU A 215 -15.02 5.95 5.33
CA LEU A 215 -14.93 6.87 6.47
C LEU A 215 -16.07 7.90 6.56
N TYR A 216 -16.44 8.53 5.45
CA TYR A 216 -17.31 9.73 5.46
C TYR A 216 -18.80 9.41 5.26
N GLY A 217 -19.21 8.19 5.62
CA GLY A 217 -20.59 7.76 5.62
C GLY A 217 -21.09 7.23 4.26
N PRO A 218 -22.40 6.93 4.16
CA PRO A 218 -23.00 6.23 3.02
C PRO A 218 -22.92 7.00 1.70
N HIS A 219 -22.72 8.31 1.75
CA HIS A 219 -22.66 9.19 0.58
C HIS A 219 -21.23 9.58 0.16
N THR A 220 -20.21 8.89 0.69
CA THR A 220 -18.79 9.13 0.33
C THR A 220 -18.56 9.04 -1.18
N LEU A 221 -19.02 7.97 -1.84
CA LEU A 221 -18.89 7.83 -3.30
C LEU A 221 -19.63 8.94 -4.06
N SER A 222 -20.84 9.30 -3.62
CA SER A 222 -21.61 10.38 -4.26
C SER A 222 -20.86 11.72 -4.17
N GLY A 223 -20.20 11.99 -3.04
CA GLY A 223 -19.31 13.14 -2.88
C GLY A 223 -18.17 13.12 -3.90
N TYR A 224 -17.46 12.00 -4.01
CA TYR A 224 -16.41 11.85 -5.03
C TYR A 224 -16.94 12.07 -6.46
N ILE A 225 -18.04 11.43 -6.85
CA ILE A 225 -18.65 11.61 -8.17
C ILE A 225 -18.96 13.09 -8.43
N GLN A 226 -19.55 13.78 -7.46
CA GLN A 226 -19.85 15.21 -7.57
C GLN A 226 -18.58 16.04 -7.82
N GLU A 227 -17.54 15.87 -7.00
CA GLU A 227 -16.32 16.67 -7.10
C GLU A 227 -15.55 16.36 -8.39
N PHE A 228 -15.47 15.10 -8.81
CA PHE A 228 -14.84 14.73 -10.07
C PHE A 228 -15.62 15.24 -11.30
N LYS A 229 -16.95 15.31 -11.25
CA LYS A 229 -17.75 15.96 -12.31
C LYS A 229 -17.46 17.46 -12.39
N LYS A 230 -17.22 18.14 -11.26
CA LYS A 230 -16.79 19.55 -11.26
C LYS A 230 -15.42 19.70 -11.92
N LEU A 231 -14.46 18.84 -11.56
CA LEU A 231 -13.13 18.84 -12.19
C LEU A 231 -13.20 18.58 -13.70
N ALA A 232 -13.99 17.60 -14.12
CA ALA A 232 -14.22 17.29 -15.52
C ALA A 232 -14.84 18.48 -16.28
N SER A 233 -15.82 19.16 -15.68
CA SER A 233 -16.46 20.35 -16.28
C SER A 233 -15.47 21.53 -16.41
N ALA A 234 -14.60 21.72 -15.43
CA ALA A 234 -13.53 22.72 -15.47
C ALA A 234 -12.46 22.39 -16.52
N LEU A 235 -12.17 21.10 -16.71
CA LEU A 235 -11.29 20.60 -17.77
C LEU A 235 -11.87 20.90 -19.17
N VAL A 236 -13.16 20.58 -19.39
CA VAL A 236 -13.87 20.86 -20.65
C VAL A 236 -13.90 22.37 -20.95
N SER A 237 -14.24 23.19 -19.96
CA SER A 237 -14.34 24.65 -20.12
C SER A 237 -12.99 25.37 -20.14
N GLY A 238 -11.88 24.68 -19.85
CA GLY A 238 -10.55 25.31 -19.74
C GLY A 238 -10.43 26.28 -18.57
N GLN A 239 -11.31 26.20 -17.58
CA GLN A 239 -11.31 27.07 -16.42
C GLN A 239 -10.52 26.45 -15.26
N PRO A 240 -9.82 27.24 -14.44
CA PRO A 240 -9.21 26.73 -13.22
C PRO A 240 -10.27 26.28 -12.22
N VAL A 241 -9.83 25.56 -11.19
CA VAL A 241 -10.65 25.23 -10.00
C VAL A 241 -10.03 25.87 -8.77
N GLU A 242 -10.87 26.23 -7.81
CA GLU A 242 -10.39 26.75 -6.53
C GLU A 242 -9.52 25.70 -5.82
N PRO A 243 -8.38 26.09 -5.20
CA PRO A 243 -7.48 25.13 -4.55
C PRO A 243 -8.10 24.35 -3.39
N GLY A 244 -9.13 24.92 -2.74
CA GLY A 244 -9.74 24.35 -1.54
C GLY A 244 -8.91 24.56 -0.26
N PRO A 245 -9.38 24.04 0.89
CA PRO A 245 -8.68 24.16 2.16
C PRO A 245 -7.38 23.35 2.14
N GLN A 246 -6.31 23.87 2.73
CA GLN A 246 -5.03 23.17 2.79
C GLN A 246 -5.04 22.09 3.88
N PRO A 247 -4.50 20.87 3.61
CA PRO A 247 -4.34 19.86 4.64
C PRO A 247 -3.35 20.32 5.73
N PRO A 248 -3.50 19.86 6.99
CA PRO A 248 -2.58 20.24 8.06
C PRO A 248 -1.20 19.59 7.88
N ASP A 249 -0.15 20.32 8.24
CA ASP A 249 1.19 19.75 8.41
C ASP A 249 1.34 19.19 9.84
N LEU A 250 1.67 17.90 9.93
CA LEU A 250 1.78 17.16 11.19
C LEU A 250 3.20 16.62 11.42
N LEU A 251 4.20 16.99 10.61
CA LEU A 251 5.55 16.41 10.66
C LEU A 251 6.20 16.55 12.04
N ASP A 252 6.14 17.74 12.65
CA ASP A 252 6.75 18.03 13.96
C ASP A 252 5.95 17.47 15.15
N LYS A 253 4.81 16.81 14.91
CA LYS A 253 3.93 16.27 15.95
C LYS A 253 3.95 14.75 16.04
N GLN A 254 4.71 14.07 15.18
CA GLN A 254 4.71 12.62 15.11
C GLN A 254 5.28 11.98 16.39
N ILE A 255 4.52 11.05 16.96
CA ILE A 255 4.94 10.26 18.12
C ILE A 255 5.37 8.88 17.64
N SER A 256 6.59 8.47 17.96
CA SER A 256 7.08 7.11 17.71
C SER A 256 7.16 6.31 19.01
N LEU A 257 6.44 5.18 19.05
CA LEU A 257 6.54 4.19 20.13
C LEU A 257 7.50 3.04 19.77
N LEU A 258 8.11 3.08 18.59
CA LEU A 258 9.06 2.08 18.14
C LEU A 258 10.41 2.33 18.82
N SER A 259 10.85 1.39 19.65
CA SER A 259 12.12 1.52 20.35
C SER A 259 13.30 1.61 19.37
N PRO A 260 14.29 2.49 19.62
CA PRO A 260 15.47 2.60 18.77
C PRO A 260 16.31 1.32 18.85
N VAL A 261 17.21 1.13 17.87
CA VAL A 261 18.26 0.12 18.00
C VAL A 261 19.24 0.61 19.07
N VAL A 262 19.37 -0.14 20.16
CA VAL A 262 20.26 0.22 21.28
C VAL A 262 21.70 -0.16 20.92
N MET A 263 21.94 -1.44 20.65
CA MET A 263 23.23 -2.00 20.24
C MET A 263 23.04 -3.34 19.53
N ASP A 264 24.04 -3.74 18.78
CA ASP A 264 24.20 -5.09 18.24
C ASP A 264 25.48 -5.72 18.79
N ALA A 265 25.47 -7.04 18.93
CA ALA A 265 26.61 -7.82 19.42
C ALA A 265 26.70 -9.18 18.74
N THR A 266 27.90 -9.77 18.77
CA THR A 266 28.20 -11.16 18.38
C THR A 266 28.72 -11.93 19.59
N PRO A 267 28.82 -13.27 19.53
CA PRO A 267 29.58 -14.05 20.51
C PRO A 267 31.06 -13.66 20.55
N ILE A 268 31.74 -14.02 21.65
CA ILE A 268 33.19 -13.80 21.77
C ILE A 268 33.90 -14.58 20.67
N GLY A 269 34.82 -13.92 19.97
CA GLY A 269 35.61 -14.52 18.88
C GLY A 269 34.89 -14.56 17.53
N VAL A 270 33.69 -14.00 17.42
CA VAL A 270 32.89 -13.95 16.19
C VAL A 270 32.73 -12.49 15.75
N ASN A 271 32.89 -12.22 14.47
CA ASN A 271 32.68 -10.92 13.85
C ASN A 271 31.32 -10.85 13.15
N PHE A 272 30.81 -9.64 12.95
CA PHE A 272 29.66 -9.45 12.06
C PHE A 272 30.03 -9.84 10.63
N GLY A 273 29.17 -10.61 9.97
CA GLY A 273 29.43 -11.20 8.66
C GLY A 273 30.06 -12.60 8.72
N ASP A 274 30.42 -13.11 9.90
CA ASP A 274 30.85 -14.51 10.02
C ASP A 274 29.67 -15.46 9.79
N VAL A 275 29.94 -16.59 9.13
CA VAL A 275 28.93 -17.60 8.82
C VAL A 275 28.63 -18.44 10.08
N SER A 276 27.35 -18.50 10.46
CA SER A 276 26.83 -19.36 11.53
C SER A 276 26.32 -20.71 11.03
N LEU A 277 25.83 -20.77 9.79
CA LEU A 277 25.43 -21.99 9.10
C LEU A 277 25.84 -21.85 7.64
N ASP A 278 26.82 -22.64 7.21
CA ASP A 278 27.37 -22.60 5.86
C ASP A 278 26.77 -23.70 4.98
N VAL A 279 27.02 -23.61 3.67
CA VAL A 279 26.77 -24.72 2.75
C VAL A 279 27.66 -25.93 3.11
N PRO A 280 27.24 -27.18 2.82
CA PRO A 280 28.10 -28.33 3.00
C PRO A 280 29.36 -28.21 2.13
N GLN A 281 30.49 -28.70 2.66
CA GLN A 281 31.75 -28.69 1.92
C GLN A 281 31.62 -29.51 0.62
N ASN A 282 32.15 -28.96 -0.48
CA ASN A 282 32.09 -29.56 -1.82
C ASN A 282 30.65 -29.89 -2.29
N SER A 283 29.68 -29.07 -1.87
CA SER A 283 28.29 -29.23 -2.27
C SER A 283 28.06 -28.89 -3.75
N THR A 284 27.16 -29.65 -4.36
CA THR A 284 26.62 -29.39 -5.69
C THR A 284 25.11 -29.33 -5.57
N PHE A 285 24.53 -28.25 -6.07
CA PHE A 285 23.10 -28.01 -6.10
C PHE A 285 22.59 -28.02 -7.53
N LYS A 286 21.32 -28.38 -7.70
CA LYS A 286 20.62 -28.31 -8.98
C LYS A 286 19.79 -27.04 -9.07
N ARG A 287 19.55 -26.61 -10.31
CA ARG A 287 18.54 -25.58 -10.59
C ARG A 287 17.18 -25.98 -10.00
N GLY A 288 16.53 -25.04 -9.33
CA GLY A 288 15.29 -25.24 -8.59
C GLY A 288 15.45 -25.71 -7.14
N GLU A 289 16.68 -26.03 -6.70
CA GLU A 289 16.98 -26.26 -5.28
C GLU A 289 17.21 -24.94 -4.55
N ASN A 290 17.10 -24.97 -3.22
CA ASN A 290 17.31 -23.81 -2.37
C ASN A 290 18.65 -23.91 -1.64
N VAL A 291 19.43 -22.84 -1.68
CA VAL A 291 20.67 -22.69 -0.92
C VAL A 291 20.41 -21.72 0.23
N THR A 292 20.69 -22.15 1.46
CA THR A 292 20.52 -21.30 2.64
C THR A 292 21.85 -21.15 3.36
N VAL A 293 22.25 -19.90 3.62
CA VAL A 293 23.41 -19.56 4.45
C VAL A 293 22.96 -18.60 5.55
N VAL A 294 23.43 -18.79 6.78
CA VAL A 294 23.11 -17.92 7.91
C VAL A 294 24.37 -17.22 8.40
N PHE A 295 24.29 -15.91 8.58
CA PHE A 295 25.36 -15.05 9.07
C PHE A 295 25.04 -14.48 10.45
N TRP A 296 26.07 -14.28 11.27
CA TRP A 296 25.99 -13.37 12.40
C TRP A 296 25.84 -11.94 11.88
N SER A 297 24.73 -11.29 12.24
CA SER A 297 24.31 -10.02 11.65
C SER A 297 23.85 -9.02 12.72
N ALA A 298 23.47 -7.83 12.27
CA ALA A 298 22.99 -6.71 13.07
C ALA A 298 21.59 -6.27 12.63
N CYS A 299 20.96 -5.35 13.35
CA CYS A 299 19.63 -4.86 12.98
C CYS A 299 19.66 -4.12 11.63
N PRO A 300 18.81 -4.50 10.63
CA PRO A 300 18.74 -3.79 9.36
C PRO A 300 18.19 -2.36 9.50
N ARG A 301 17.66 -1.98 10.67
CA ARG A 301 17.26 -0.58 10.95
C ARG A 301 18.45 0.36 11.18
N ASN A 302 19.68 -0.15 11.28
CA ASN A 302 20.87 0.70 11.42
C ASN A 302 21.19 1.42 10.11
N ASP A 303 20.95 0.78 8.97
CA ASP A 303 21.10 1.36 7.65
C ASP A 303 20.17 0.60 6.71
N LEU A 304 19.33 1.33 5.97
CA LEU A 304 18.37 0.75 5.04
C LEU A 304 19.04 0.17 3.79
N MET A 305 20.33 0.46 3.56
CA MET A 305 21.06 0.09 2.35
C MET A 305 20.34 0.55 1.08
N THR A 306 19.75 1.74 1.08
CA THR A 306 19.06 2.31 -0.08
C THR A 306 20.04 2.45 -1.26
N GLU A 307 19.65 1.97 -2.44
CA GLU A 307 20.54 1.80 -3.61
C GLU A 307 21.74 0.86 -3.37
N GLY A 308 21.71 0.07 -2.31
CA GLY A 308 22.65 -0.99 -1.98
C GLY A 308 21.92 -2.33 -1.86
N THR A 309 22.53 -3.29 -1.14
CA THR A 309 21.95 -4.62 -0.96
C THR A 309 22.37 -5.24 0.36
N PHE A 310 21.51 -6.02 1.01
CA PHE A 310 21.84 -6.88 2.15
C PHE A 310 22.36 -8.25 1.74
N ALA A 311 22.05 -8.71 0.53
CA ALA A 311 22.33 -10.07 0.09
C ALA A 311 22.67 -10.12 -1.40
N LEU A 312 23.75 -10.83 -1.73
CA LEU A 312 24.22 -10.95 -3.09
C LEU A 312 24.63 -12.41 -3.37
N VAL A 313 24.22 -12.93 -4.51
CA VAL A 313 24.76 -14.16 -5.09
C VAL A 313 25.83 -13.75 -6.09
N GLU A 314 27.03 -14.28 -5.90
CA GLU A 314 28.14 -14.04 -6.81
C GLU A 314 28.53 -15.34 -7.53
N ILE A 315 28.80 -15.25 -8.84
CA ILE A 315 29.36 -16.35 -9.64
C ILE A 315 30.87 -16.15 -9.79
N PHE A 316 31.61 -17.24 -9.67
CA PHE A 316 33.04 -17.27 -9.94
C PHE A 316 33.29 -17.31 -11.45
N LYS A 317 34.11 -16.38 -11.93
CA LYS A 317 34.62 -16.33 -13.30
C LYS A 317 36.13 -16.52 -13.30
N LYS A 318 36.70 -16.69 -14.51
CA LYS A 318 38.15 -16.85 -14.71
C LYS A 318 38.93 -15.70 -14.05
N LYS A 319 40.17 -15.98 -13.60
CA LYS A 319 41.07 -15.04 -12.90
C LYS A 319 40.59 -14.62 -11.50
N ASP A 320 40.09 -15.58 -10.71
CA ASP A 320 39.68 -15.38 -9.30
C ASP A 320 38.69 -14.23 -9.07
N THR A 321 37.85 -13.95 -10.06
CA THR A 321 36.93 -12.81 -10.04
C THR A 321 35.51 -13.30 -9.73
N TRP A 322 34.89 -12.71 -8.70
CA TRP A 322 33.50 -12.95 -8.35
C TRP A 322 32.63 -11.83 -8.94
N LEU A 323 31.61 -12.18 -9.70
CA LEU A 323 30.67 -11.22 -10.28
C LEU A 323 29.30 -11.33 -9.61
N PRO A 324 28.66 -10.21 -9.23
CA PRO A 324 27.28 -10.20 -8.80
C PRO A 324 26.37 -10.71 -9.92
N VAL A 325 25.41 -11.57 -9.58
CA VAL A 325 24.44 -12.11 -10.54
C VAL A 325 23.01 -12.10 -10.04
N TYR A 326 22.81 -12.09 -8.72
CA TYR A 326 21.50 -11.82 -8.10
C TYR A 326 21.69 -11.00 -6.84
N ASP A 327 20.79 -10.08 -6.55
CA ASP A 327 20.74 -9.32 -5.30
C ASP A 327 19.37 -9.46 -4.61
N ASP A 328 19.13 -8.68 -3.55
CA ASP A 328 17.89 -8.74 -2.75
C ASP A 328 16.68 -8.05 -3.38
N ASP A 329 16.80 -7.51 -4.61
CA ASP A 329 15.65 -7.14 -5.47
C ASP A 329 15.18 -8.33 -6.34
N ASP A 330 16.04 -9.34 -6.55
CA ASP A 330 15.65 -10.54 -7.28
C ASP A 330 14.70 -11.44 -6.47
N PHE A 331 13.56 -11.78 -7.06
CA PHE A 331 12.53 -12.63 -6.42
C PHE A 331 13.06 -14.00 -5.92
N CYS A 332 14.16 -14.49 -6.52
CA CYS A 332 14.79 -15.75 -6.16
C CYS A 332 15.72 -15.68 -4.94
N LEU A 333 16.10 -14.48 -4.49
CA LEU A 333 16.97 -14.28 -3.34
C LEU A 333 16.20 -13.64 -2.19
N ARG A 334 16.36 -14.17 -0.98
CA ARG A 334 15.61 -13.69 0.19
C ARG A 334 16.55 -13.40 1.33
N PHE A 335 16.46 -12.19 1.85
CA PHE A 335 17.08 -11.79 3.11
C PHE A 335 16.07 -11.91 4.25
N LYS A 336 16.35 -12.77 5.24
CA LYS A 336 15.53 -12.95 6.44
C LYS A 336 16.34 -12.65 7.69
N TRP A 337 15.87 -11.70 8.48
CA TRP A 337 16.52 -11.30 9.72
C TRP A 337 15.71 -11.71 10.95
N TRP A 338 16.39 -12.17 12.00
CA TRP A 338 15.75 -12.43 13.29
C TRP A 338 16.70 -12.29 14.48
N ARG A 339 16.11 -12.17 15.67
CA ARG A 339 16.79 -12.27 16.96
C ARG A 339 16.34 -13.57 17.67
N PRO A 340 17.21 -14.21 18.46
CA PRO A 340 16.83 -15.37 19.26
C PRO A 340 15.83 -15.02 20.38
N SER A 341 15.78 -13.75 20.79
CA SER A 341 14.76 -13.22 21.70
C SER A 341 14.56 -11.72 21.46
N LYS A 342 13.40 -11.17 21.85
CA LYS A 342 12.98 -9.80 21.54
C LYS A 342 14.01 -8.71 21.95
N LEU A 343 14.71 -8.91 23.06
CA LEU A 343 15.69 -7.97 23.62
C LEU A 343 17.15 -8.38 23.37
N SER A 344 17.40 -9.44 22.60
CA SER A 344 18.77 -9.90 22.34
C SER A 344 19.52 -8.87 21.49
N ALA A 345 20.71 -8.47 21.91
CA ALA A 345 21.63 -7.68 21.07
C ALA A 345 22.20 -8.50 19.90
N ARG A 346 22.09 -9.84 19.94
CA ARG A 346 22.54 -10.73 18.86
C ARG A 346 21.44 -10.96 17.85
N SER A 347 21.81 -11.02 16.57
CA SER A 347 20.90 -11.32 15.48
C SER A 347 21.56 -12.14 14.38
N TYR A 348 20.72 -12.73 13.54
CA TYR A 348 21.12 -13.52 12.39
C TYR A 348 20.48 -12.98 11.13
N ALA A 349 21.16 -13.20 10.01
CA ALA A 349 20.63 -13.02 8.67
C ALA A 349 20.72 -14.34 7.91
N ALA A 350 19.58 -14.92 7.51
CA ALA A 350 19.54 -16.02 6.56
C ALA A 350 19.38 -15.43 5.17
N ILE A 351 20.25 -15.85 4.27
CA ILE A 351 20.12 -15.60 2.85
C ILE A 351 19.70 -16.92 2.21
N GLU A 352 18.52 -16.93 1.60
CA GLU A 352 17.96 -18.08 0.89
C GLU A 352 17.92 -17.78 -0.61
N TRP A 353 18.63 -18.58 -1.40
CA TRP A 353 18.65 -18.48 -2.85
C TRP A 353 17.96 -19.69 -3.47
N LEU A 354 16.78 -19.47 -4.03
CA LEU A 354 16.09 -20.44 -4.87
C LEU A 354 16.71 -20.40 -6.27
N ILE A 355 17.59 -21.35 -6.59
CA ILE A 355 18.38 -21.31 -7.82
C ILE A 355 17.44 -21.28 -9.05
N PRO A 356 17.44 -20.20 -9.86
CA PRO A 356 16.58 -20.11 -11.04
C PRO A 356 16.86 -21.22 -12.06
N ARG A 357 15.88 -21.56 -12.89
CA ARG A 357 16.04 -22.60 -13.93
C ARG A 357 17.00 -22.17 -15.04
N GLU A 358 17.15 -20.88 -15.19
CA GLU A 358 17.97 -20.16 -16.14
C GLU A 358 19.35 -19.80 -15.60
N ALA A 359 19.63 -20.07 -14.31
CA ALA A 359 20.92 -19.77 -13.70
C ALA A 359 22.07 -20.47 -14.43
N GLU A 360 23.15 -19.76 -14.70
CA GLU A 360 24.36 -20.32 -15.31
C GLU A 360 24.89 -21.50 -14.48
N LEU A 361 25.49 -22.51 -15.13
CA LEU A 361 26.19 -23.56 -14.40
C LEU A 361 27.56 -23.04 -13.98
N GLY A 362 27.97 -23.26 -12.73
CA GLY A 362 29.21 -22.68 -12.25
C GLY A 362 29.41 -22.79 -10.75
N ILE A 363 30.41 -22.08 -10.27
CA ILE A 363 30.74 -21.99 -8.85
C ILE A 363 30.18 -20.68 -8.33
N TYR A 364 29.43 -20.75 -7.23
CA TYR A 364 28.71 -19.64 -6.64
C TYR A 364 29.13 -19.45 -5.17
N ARG A 365 28.88 -18.25 -4.64
CA ARG A 365 28.88 -17.99 -3.21
C ARG A 365 27.80 -16.98 -2.87
N ILE A 366 27.39 -16.98 -1.60
CA ILE A 366 26.47 -16.00 -1.04
C ILE A 366 27.28 -14.97 -0.25
N ARG A 367 26.95 -13.70 -0.43
CA ARG A 367 27.56 -12.57 0.25
C ARG A 367 26.50 -11.78 1.00
N HIS A 368 26.82 -11.40 2.22
CA HIS A 368 25.95 -10.61 3.09
C HIS A 368 26.59 -9.26 3.38
N PHE A 369 25.79 -8.20 3.40
CA PHE A 369 26.18 -6.87 3.85
C PHE A 369 25.26 -6.39 4.97
N GLY A 370 25.80 -5.63 5.91
CA GLY A 370 25.00 -5.09 7.00
C GLY A 370 25.71 -3.95 7.70
N ALA A 371 25.01 -3.30 8.63
CA ALA A 371 25.53 -2.20 9.42
C ALA A 371 25.25 -2.47 10.91
N ALA A 372 26.31 -2.47 11.73
CA ALA A 372 26.25 -2.81 13.14
C ALA A 372 26.41 -1.57 14.02
N LYS A 373 25.57 -1.45 15.04
CA LYS A 373 25.66 -0.37 16.03
C LYS A 373 26.34 -0.86 17.31
N HIS A 374 27.50 -0.30 17.63
CA HIS A 374 28.12 -0.49 18.95
C HIS A 374 27.48 0.44 19.99
N LEU A 375 27.48 0.03 21.26
CA LEU A 375 26.77 0.72 22.36
C LEU A 375 27.09 2.23 22.47
N LEU A 376 28.35 2.61 22.23
CA LEU A 376 28.84 4.01 22.30
C LEU A 376 29.56 4.44 21.02
N GLY A 377 29.48 3.63 19.95
CA GLY A 377 30.26 3.83 18.72
C GLY A 377 29.40 4.23 17.53
N PRO A 378 30.02 4.69 16.43
CA PRO A 378 29.31 4.88 15.18
C PRO A 378 28.79 3.55 14.65
N ILE A 379 27.81 3.63 13.76
CA ILE A 379 27.36 2.50 12.94
C ILE A 379 28.52 2.12 12.00
N LYS A 380 28.84 0.82 11.92
CA LYS A 380 29.91 0.29 11.07
C LYS A 380 29.39 -0.75 10.11
N HIS A 381 29.68 -0.57 8.83
CA HIS A 381 29.36 -1.55 7.79
C HIS A 381 30.26 -2.78 7.89
N PHE A 382 29.70 -3.94 7.59
CA PHE A 382 30.42 -5.20 7.51
C PHE A 382 29.96 -5.99 6.29
N LYS A 383 30.75 -7.01 5.94
CA LYS A 383 30.41 -7.97 4.90
C LYS A 383 30.86 -9.37 5.27
N GLY A 384 30.09 -10.35 4.85
CA GLY A 384 30.34 -11.78 5.03
C GLY A 384 30.28 -12.54 3.73
N SER A 385 30.94 -13.68 3.63
CA SER A 385 30.84 -14.57 2.46
C SER A 385 30.76 -16.02 2.90
N SER A 386 29.88 -16.79 2.27
CA SER A 386 29.79 -18.23 2.44
C SER A 386 31.00 -18.94 1.84
N SER A 387 31.15 -20.22 2.15
CA SER A 387 31.95 -21.12 1.31
C SER A 387 31.38 -21.16 -0.11
N ALA A 388 32.24 -21.48 -1.09
CA ALA A 388 31.83 -21.66 -2.48
C ALA A 388 31.13 -23.01 -2.68
N PHE A 389 30.16 -23.06 -3.59
CA PHE A 389 29.41 -24.26 -3.95
C PHE A 389 29.14 -24.32 -5.45
N VAL A 390 28.85 -25.51 -5.97
CA VAL A 390 28.61 -25.72 -7.41
C VAL A 390 27.11 -25.72 -7.71
N VAL A 391 26.73 -25.14 -8.85
CA VAL A 391 25.41 -25.32 -9.48
C VAL A 391 25.61 -26.10 -10.78
N ALA A 392 24.99 -27.28 -10.90
CA ALA A 392 25.16 -28.23 -12.01
C ALA A 392 23.84 -28.73 -12.60
#